data_AF-A0AAD5PKW9-F1
#
_entry.id   AF-A0AAD5PKW9-F1
#
_cell.length_a   1.000
_cell.length_b   1.000
_cell.length_c   1.000
_cell.angle_alpha   90.00
_cell.angle_beta   90.00
_cell.angle_gamma   90.00
#
_symmetry.space_group_name_H-M   'P 1'
#
loop_
_entity.id
_entity.type
_entity.pdbx_description
1 polymer ?
#
loop_
_entity_poly.entity_id
_entity_poly.type
_entity_poly.pdbx_seq_one_letter_code
_entity_poly.pdbx_strand_id
1 'polypeptide(L)'
;MGDNEQPPMQDKNATLQALGNVAEGMQSTFTSIYASFEKNLQMAQSATGLFEQALKNNIDIETQLEPKEQEGIQLVVTITNHVKIPLPGVQCSITFQSDQVHWSHLSTTQQPLSSTTSTTHLFSIFDTESLEDGSMELPPLSKHIEVLNIKTDRPIQCNATIVLHFPGPMPESTVPIEHVFGIYLVDQLSRTLLSEPYQGKSVCERSCSMDTLGLLLQVPPTQTIKPGLSTLLKSNTMDGFKMEIICRIEELDQETRMVKISFCTAESNELLSLLIHELDMLHW
;
A
#
# COMPACT_ATOMS: atom_id res chain seq x y z
N MET A 1 29.45 9.62 -43.42
CA MET A 1 30.10 10.07 -42.18
C MET A 1 28.98 10.53 -41.29
N GLY A 2 28.56 9.67 -40.35
CA GLY A 2 27.49 9.97 -39.42
C GLY A 2 28.12 10.38 -38.10
N ASP A 3 27.87 11.62 -37.69
CA ASP A 3 28.12 12.07 -36.32
C ASP A 3 26.92 11.64 -35.47
N ASN A 4 27.25 10.83 -34.47
CA ASN A 4 26.33 10.19 -33.55
C ASN A 4 26.49 10.93 -32.21
N GLU A 5 25.74 12.01 -31.99
CA GLU A 5 25.69 12.69 -30.69
C GLU A 5 24.72 11.94 -29.76
N GLN A 6 25.27 11.13 -28.86
CA GLN A 6 24.55 10.62 -27.69
C GLN A 6 24.32 11.76 -26.67
N PRO A 7 23.15 11.83 -26.02
CA PRO A 7 22.89 12.80 -24.95
C PRO A 7 23.63 12.42 -23.65
N PRO A 8 23.90 13.39 -22.74
CA PRO A 8 24.88 13.26 -21.66
C PRO A 8 24.36 12.39 -20.50
N MET A 9 25.10 11.31 -20.20
CA MET A 9 24.94 10.44 -19.01
C MET A 9 25.38 11.08 -17.68
N GLN A 10 25.52 12.40 -17.61
CA GLN A 10 26.23 13.06 -16.51
C GLN A 10 25.35 13.44 -15.30
N ASP A 11 24.04 13.51 -15.48
CA ASP A 11 23.12 14.04 -14.45
C ASP A 11 22.73 12.99 -13.38
N LYS A 12 22.61 11.71 -13.77
CA LYS A 12 22.27 10.61 -12.84
C LYS A 12 23.39 10.30 -11.84
N ASN A 13 24.64 10.46 -12.24
CA ASN A 13 25.78 10.26 -11.33
C ASN A 13 25.91 11.38 -10.30
N ALA A 14 25.55 12.62 -10.65
CA ALA A 14 25.55 13.74 -9.72
C ALA A 14 24.44 13.60 -8.67
N THR A 15 23.24 13.14 -9.07
CA THR A 15 22.15 12.84 -8.12
C THR A 15 22.48 11.64 -7.23
N LEU A 16 23.07 10.57 -7.77
CA LEU A 16 23.51 9.41 -6.98
C LEU A 16 24.67 9.74 -6.03
N GLN A 17 25.60 10.62 -6.42
CA GLN A 17 26.67 11.11 -5.54
C GLN A 17 26.13 12.07 -4.49
N ALA A 18 25.17 12.94 -4.82
CA ALA A 18 24.49 13.78 -3.84
C ALA A 18 23.72 12.92 -2.82
N LEU A 19 23.01 11.89 -3.27
CA LEU A 19 22.34 10.91 -2.41
C LEU A 19 23.36 10.12 -1.56
N GLY A 20 24.50 9.74 -2.13
CA GLY A 20 25.59 9.07 -1.42
C GLY A 20 26.20 9.93 -0.30
N ASN A 21 26.48 11.20 -0.59
CA ASN A 21 27.02 12.16 0.37
C ASN A 21 26.01 12.52 1.46
N VAL A 22 24.73 12.63 1.11
CA VAL A 22 23.63 12.83 2.07
C VAL A 22 23.50 11.59 2.96
N ALA A 23 23.56 10.39 2.40
CA ALA A 23 23.53 9.14 3.16
C ALA A 23 24.73 9.00 4.13
N GLU A 24 25.94 9.42 3.73
CA GLU A 24 27.12 9.43 4.61
C GLU A 24 27.03 10.48 5.73
N GLY A 25 26.56 11.69 5.42
CA GLY A 25 26.29 12.71 6.43
C GLY A 25 25.26 12.27 7.46
N MET A 26 24.19 11.60 7.02
CA MET A 26 23.13 11.07 7.88
C MET A 26 23.57 9.85 8.69
N GLN A 27 24.46 9.00 8.16
CA GLN A 27 25.09 7.92 8.93
C GLN A 27 25.89 8.47 10.11
N SER A 28 26.70 9.50 9.85
CA SER A 28 27.41 10.22 10.91
C SER A 28 26.42 10.77 11.93
N THR A 29 25.26 11.26 11.52
CA THR A 29 24.20 11.71 12.42
C THR A 29 23.64 10.59 13.28
N PHE A 30 23.23 9.43 12.72
CA PHE A 30 22.74 8.30 13.51
C PHE A 30 23.80 7.79 14.49
N THR A 31 25.04 7.56 14.06
CA THR A 31 26.12 7.11 14.95
C THR A 31 26.45 8.15 16.02
N SER A 32 26.44 9.45 15.68
CA SER A 32 26.69 10.53 16.64
C SER A 32 25.54 10.68 17.63
N ILE A 33 24.31 10.46 17.19
CA ILE A 33 23.10 10.43 18.02
C ILE A 33 23.20 9.28 19.01
N TYR A 34 23.50 8.05 18.54
CA TYR A 34 23.75 6.89 19.40
C TYR A 34 24.89 7.11 20.40
N ALA A 35 26.01 7.71 19.99
CA ALA A 35 27.14 8.02 20.86
C ALA A 35 26.87 9.17 21.84
N SER A 36 26.02 10.15 21.46
CA SER A 36 25.64 11.28 22.32
C SER A 36 24.62 10.87 23.38
N PHE A 37 23.82 9.83 23.13
CA PHE A 37 22.88 9.25 24.10
C PHE A 37 23.57 8.74 25.36
N GLU A 38 24.79 8.22 25.25
CA GLU A 38 25.51 7.66 26.37
C GLU A 38 26.01 8.73 27.36
N LYS A 39 25.95 10.03 26.99
CA LYS A 39 26.74 11.07 27.68
C LYS A 39 25.97 12.26 28.27
N ASN A 40 24.72 12.58 27.89
CA ASN A 40 24.01 13.75 28.45
C ASN A 40 22.46 13.77 28.28
N LEU A 41 21.73 14.07 29.36
CA LEU A 41 20.25 14.13 29.41
C LEU A 41 19.63 15.31 28.62
N GLN A 42 20.26 16.48 28.58
CA GLN A 42 19.78 17.64 27.81
C GLN A 42 20.00 17.49 26.30
N MET A 43 21.08 16.80 25.90
CA MET A 43 21.29 16.44 24.49
C MET A 43 20.30 15.39 24.02
N ALA A 44 19.84 14.51 24.91
CA ALA A 44 18.87 13.47 24.59
C ALA A 44 17.57 14.04 24.00
N GLN A 45 17.01 15.14 24.52
CA GLN A 45 15.79 15.75 23.97
C GLN A 45 15.97 16.32 22.56
N SER A 46 17.10 17.00 22.29
CA SER A 46 17.41 17.49 20.93
C SER A 46 17.75 16.35 19.98
N ALA A 47 18.36 15.28 20.50
CA ALA A 47 18.67 14.08 19.75
C ALA A 47 17.43 13.23 19.44
N THR A 48 16.37 13.27 20.26
CA THR A 48 15.07 12.64 19.94
C THR A 48 14.50 13.19 18.65
N GLY A 49 14.41 14.52 18.51
CA GLY A 49 13.83 15.13 17.31
C GLY A 49 14.65 14.84 16.05
N LEU A 50 15.99 14.83 16.17
CA LEU A 50 16.86 14.46 15.05
C LEU A 50 16.76 12.98 14.71
N PHE A 51 16.65 12.10 15.70
CA PHE A 51 16.48 10.67 15.50
C PHE A 51 15.13 10.36 14.84
N GLU A 52 14.05 11.00 15.29
CA GLU A 52 12.72 10.91 14.68
C GLU A 52 12.73 11.39 13.24
N GLN A 53 13.31 12.56 12.96
CA GLN A 53 13.41 13.07 11.60
C GLN A 53 14.25 12.15 10.71
N ALA A 54 15.34 11.58 11.25
CA ALA A 54 16.18 10.65 10.53
C ALA A 54 15.43 9.34 10.23
N LEU A 55 14.65 8.82 11.18
CA LEU A 55 13.79 7.66 10.97
C LEU A 55 12.71 7.93 9.92
N LYS A 56 11.95 9.03 10.02
CA LYS A 56 10.91 9.41 9.05
C LYS A 56 11.43 9.58 7.62
N ASN A 57 12.69 9.96 7.46
CA ASN A 57 13.31 10.14 6.14
C ASN A 57 13.90 8.84 5.56
N ASN A 58 14.08 7.78 6.37
CA ASN A 58 14.80 6.57 5.97
C ASN A 58 14.00 5.27 6.18
N ILE A 59 12.85 5.36 6.82
CA ILE A 59 11.88 4.27 6.90
C ILE A 59 10.70 4.60 6.02
N ASP A 60 10.38 3.68 5.13
CA ASP A 60 9.22 3.76 4.26
C ASP A 60 8.27 2.61 4.56
N ILE A 61 6.97 2.90 4.54
CA ILE A 61 5.90 1.92 4.77
C ILE A 61 4.97 2.00 3.56
N GLU A 62 4.92 0.94 2.77
CA GLU A 62 4.03 0.81 1.63
C GLU A 62 2.96 -0.24 1.93
N THR A 63 1.73 0.02 1.50
CA THR A 63 0.61 -0.92 1.64
C THR A 63 -0.02 -1.17 0.29
N GLN A 64 -0.28 -2.44 -0.03
CA GLN A 64 -0.99 -2.85 -1.24
C GLN A 64 -2.15 -3.76 -0.84
N LEU A 65 -3.34 -3.50 -1.39
CA LEU A 65 -4.54 -4.29 -1.16
C LEU A 65 -4.91 -5.04 -2.43
N GLU A 66 -5.09 -6.35 -2.32
CA GLU A 66 -5.52 -7.19 -3.42
C GLU A 66 -6.73 -8.04 -3.01
N PRO A 67 -7.84 -8.03 -3.75
CA PRO A 67 -8.97 -8.91 -3.46
C PRO A 67 -8.56 -10.36 -3.72
N LYS A 68 -8.74 -11.24 -2.73
CA LYS A 68 -8.60 -12.69 -2.91
C LYS A 68 -9.95 -13.35 -3.00
N GLU A 69 -10.14 -14.14 -4.06
CA GLU A 69 -11.36 -14.93 -4.23
C GLU A 69 -11.56 -15.83 -2.98
N GLN A 70 -12.71 -15.70 -2.34
CA GLN A 70 -13.16 -16.51 -1.19
C GLN A 70 -12.40 -16.33 0.14
N GLU A 71 -11.24 -15.67 0.17
CA GLU A 71 -10.43 -15.49 1.40
C GLU A 71 -10.52 -14.10 2.03
N GLY A 72 -11.02 -13.10 1.29
CA GLY A 72 -11.16 -11.71 1.75
C GLY A 72 -10.28 -10.76 0.93
N ILE A 73 -9.58 -9.84 1.60
CA ILE A 73 -8.62 -8.92 1.01
C ILE A 73 -7.24 -9.30 1.52
N GLN A 74 -6.27 -9.46 0.63
CA GLN A 74 -4.88 -9.59 1.01
C GLN A 74 -4.28 -8.19 1.15
N LEU A 75 -3.77 -7.88 2.35
CA LEU A 75 -2.96 -6.70 2.60
C LEU A 75 -1.49 -7.10 2.60
N VAL A 76 -0.72 -6.50 1.70
CA VAL A 76 0.74 -6.60 1.69
C VAL A 76 1.29 -5.31 2.28
N VAL A 77 1.99 -5.43 3.41
CA VAL A 77 2.72 -4.34 4.07
C VAL A 77 4.20 -4.51 3.77
N THR A 78 4.84 -3.48 3.22
CA THR A 78 6.28 -3.45 2.98
C THR A 78 6.91 -2.35 3.81
N ILE A 79 7.80 -2.71 4.73
CA ILE A 79 8.59 -1.79 5.55
C ILE A 79 10.01 -1.81 5.01
N THR A 80 10.51 -0.66 4.56
CA THR A 80 11.85 -0.53 4.00
C THR A 80 12.77 0.23 4.95
N ASN A 81 13.89 -0.37 5.34
CA ASN A 81 14.97 0.30 6.04
C ASN A 81 16.04 0.76 5.03
N HIS A 82 16.12 2.06 4.75
CA HIS A 82 17.14 2.64 3.88
C HIS A 82 18.46 2.95 4.59
N VAL A 83 18.54 2.73 5.90
CA VAL A 83 19.74 2.99 6.69
C VAL A 83 20.73 1.82 6.55
N LYS A 84 22.03 2.12 6.59
CA LYS A 84 23.12 1.11 6.58
C LYS A 84 23.39 0.45 7.93
N ILE A 85 22.57 0.75 8.95
CA ILE A 85 22.67 0.15 10.29
C ILE A 85 21.38 -0.62 10.61
N PRO A 86 21.48 -1.70 11.41
CA PRO A 86 20.31 -2.41 11.89
C PRO A 86 19.52 -1.53 12.85
N LEU A 87 18.21 -1.66 12.84
CA LEU A 87 17.30 -0.99 13.77
C LEU A 87 16.64 -2.05 14.64
N PRO A 88 17.14 -2.30 15.86
CA PRO A 88 16.59 -3.30 16.76
C PRO A 88 15.35 -2.80 17.51
N GLY A 89 14.57 -3.74 18.03
CA GLY A 89 13.49 -3.44 18.98
C GLY A 89 12.26 -2.79 18.37
N VAL A 90 12.06 -2.93 17.04
CA VAL A 90 10.92 -2.36 16.34
C VAL A 90 9.67 -3.14 16.70
N GLN A 91 8.64 -2.43 17.15
CA GLN A 91 7.30 -2.97 17.38
C GLN A 91 6.36 -2.41 16.32
N CYS A 92 5.35 -3.17 15.91
CA CYS A 92 4.36 -2.73 14.94
C CYS A 92 2.96 -2.93 15.50
N SER A 93 2.06 -2.01 15.17
CA SER A 93 0.63 -2.18 15.42
C SER A 93 -0.16 -1.76 14.20
N ILE A 94 -1.29 -2.43 13.97
CA ILE A 94 -2.28 -2.05 12.95
C ILE A 94 -3.61 -1.80 13.65
N THR A 95 -4.22 -0.66 13.35
CA THR A 95 -5.54 -0.29 13.90
C THR A 95 -6.49 0.07 12.76
N PHE A 96 -7.67 -0.54 12.76
CA PHE A 96 -8.74 -0.23 11.82
C PHE A 96 -9.77 0.70 12.48
N GLN A 97 -10.32 1.65 11.72
CA GLN A 97 -11.39 2.55 12.19
C GLN A 97 -12.77 1.88 12.26
N SER A 98 -12.88 0.60 11.92
CA SER A 98 -14.11 -0.19 11.98
C SER A 98 -13.90 -1.47 12.77
N ASP A 99 -14.89 -1.80 13.60
CA ASP A 99 -14.99 -3.05 14.35
C ASP A 99 -15.41 -4.25 13.49
N GLN A 100 -15.84 -4.00 12.25
CA GLN A 100 -16.27 -5.01 11.27
C GLN A 100 -15.10 -5.60 10.48
N VAL A 101 -13.87 -5.22 10.83
CA VAL A 101 -12.64 -5.71 10.19
C VAL A 101 -11.98 -6.73 11.10
N HIS A 102 -11.86 -7.94 10.60
CA HIS A 102 -11.07 -8.99 11.20
C HIS A 102 -9.84 -9.23 10.34
N TRP A 103 -8.69 -9.52 10.95
CA TRP A 103 -7.48 -9.83 10.19
C TRP A 103 -6.72 -10.99 10.81
N SER A 104 -5.95 -11.68 9.98
CA SER A 104 -5.07 -12.77 10.39
C SER A 104 -3.76 -12.70 9.62
N HIS A 105 -2.64 -12.98 10.27
CA HIS A 105 -1.35 -13.09 9.60
C HIS A 105 -1.31 -14.30 8.65
N LEU A 106 -0.68 -14.13 7.48
CA LEU A 106 -0.45 -15.22 6.52
C LEU A 106 1.02 -15.57 6.38
N SER A 107 1.89 -14.56 6.19
CA SER A 107 3.31 -14.81 5.96
C SER A 107 4.17 -13.57 6.18
N THR A 108 5.43 -13.79 6.54
CA THR A 108 6.46 -12.75 6.64
C THR A 108 7.68 -13.14 5.82
N THR A 109 8.23 -12.18 5.07
CA THR A 109 9.46 -12.35 4.26
C THR A 109 10.37 -11.15 4.44
N GLN A 110 11.69 -11.37 4.47
CA GLN A 110 12.67 -10.28 4.52
C GLN A 110 13.69 -10.42 3.39
N GLN A 111 13.98 -9.31 2.72
CA GLN A 111 14.82 -9.27 1.52
C GLN A 111 15.80 -8.08 1.56
N PRO A 112 17.06 -8.23 1.13
CA PRO A 112 17.98 -7.10 0.97
C PRO A 112 17.58 -6.21 -0.21
N LEU A 113 17.78 -4.89 -0.13
CA LEU A 113 17.49 -3.96 -1.23
C LEU A 113 18.32 -4.24 -2.51
N SER A 114 19.45 -4.94 -2.41
CA SER A 114 20.42 -5.14 -3.50
C SER A 114 20.43 -6.55 -4.09
N SER A 115 19.59 -7.48 -3.63
CA SER A 115 19.59 -8.87 -4.10
C SER A 115 18.18 -9.46 -4.20
N THR A 116 17.93 -10.24 -5.25
CA THR A 116 16.64 -10.91 -5.52
C THR A 116 16.39 -12.18 -4.71
N THR A 117 17.27 -12.53 -3.78
CA THR A 117 17.16 -13.78 -3.00
C THR A 117 17.65 -13.58 -1.58
N SER A 118 16.72 -13.69 -0.62
CA SER A 118 16.90 -14.27 0.71
C SER A 118 15.53 -14.58 1.31
N THR A 119 15.36 -15.77 1.88
CA THR A 119 14.18 -16.20 2.64
C THR A 119 14.63 -16.61 4.04
N THR A 120 14.44 -15.71 4.99
CA THR A 120 14.44 -16.04 6.41
C THR A 120 13.01 -15.89 6.89
N HIS A 121 12.43 -16.98 7.42
CA HIS A 121 11.15 -16.92 8.12
C HIS A 121 11.38 -16.13 9.41
N LEU A 122 10.85 -14.91 9.46
CA LEU A 122 10.84 -14.08 10.67
C LEU A 122 9.48 -14.18 11.36
N PHE A 123 9.49 -13.86 12.65
CA PHE A 123 8.27 -13.64 13.42
C PHE A 123 7.45 -12.51 12.80
N SER A 124 6.14 -12.68 12.77
CA SER A 124 5.17 -11.64 12.42
C SER A 124 5.34 -10.45 13.39
N ILE A 125 5.43 -9.23 12.87
CA ILE A 125 5.41 -8.04 13.75
C ILE A 125 3.98 -7.72 14.20
N PHE A 126 2.96 -8.39 13.65
CA PHE A 126 1.57 -8.21 14.03
C PHE A 126 1.03 -9.28 15.00
N ASP A 127 1.72 -10.40 15.27
CA ASP A 127 1.20 -11.45 16.17
C ASP A 127 1.19 -11.01 17.64
N THR A 128 0.02 -10.58 18.11
CA THR A 128 -0.25 -10.01 19.44
C THR A 128 -0.70 -11.01 20.52
N GLU A 129 -0.32 -12.29 20.46
CA GLU A 129 -0.56 -13.19 21.61
C GLU A 129 0.52 -13.11 22.70
N SER A 130 1.64 -12.42 22.46
CA SER A 130 2.66 -12.14 23.49
C SER A 130 3.22 -10.72 23.35
N LEU A 131 2.55 -9.75 23.97
CA LEU A 131 2.98 -8.36 24.12
C LEU A 131 4.33 -8.17 24.83
N GLU A 132 4.99 -9.24 25.28
CA GLU A 132 6.27 -9.19 26.00
C GLU A 132 7.50 -9.57 25.14
N ASP A 133 7.34 -10.11 23.91
CA ASP A 133 8.49 -10.60 23.09
C ASP A 133 8.48 -10.17 21.59
N GLY A 134 7.48 -9.42 21.14
CA GLY A 134 7.29 -9.07 19.71
C GLY A 134 8.17 -7.93 19.18
N SER A 135 9.45 -7.89 19.53
CA SER A 135 10.38 -6.87 19.02
C SER A 135 11.25 -7.43 17.91
N MET A 136 11.30 -6.75 16.76
CA MET A 136 12.05 -7.18 15.59
C MET A 136 13.25 -6.27 15.32
N GLU A 137 14.32 -6.82 14.76
CA GLU A 137 15.36 -6.03 14.12
C GLU A 137 15.06 -5.84 12.63
N LEU A 138 15.05 -4.59 12.15
CA LEU A 138 15.08 -4.28 10.73
C LEU A 138 16.54 -4.19 10.27
N PRO A 139 17.04 -5.15 9.47
CA PRO A 139 18.42 -5.15 9.01
C PRO A 139 18.74 -3.93 8.14
N PRO A 140 20.03 -3.57 8.02
CA PRO A 140 20.48 -2.55 7.09
C PRO A 140 19.97 -2.79 5.67
N LEU A 141 19.57 -1.72 4.99
CA LEU A 141 19.25 -1.76 3.57
C LEU A 141 18.35 -2.96 3.21
N SER A 142 17.27 -3.15 3.97
CA SER A 142 16.36 -4.29 3.79
C SER A 142 14.90 -3.87 3.59
N LYS A 143 14.13 -4.78 3.00
CA LYS A 143 12.68 -4.76 2.93
C LYS A 143 12.12 -5.88 3.78
N HIS A 144 11.18 -5.55 4.63
CA HIS A 144 10.40 -6.49 5.41
C HIS A 144 8.97 -6.49 4.86
N ILE A 145 8.48 -7.64 4.43
CA ILE A 145 7.20 -7.79 3.75
C ILE A 145 6.33 -8.70 4.60
N GLU A 146 5.20 -8.16 5.05
CA GLU A 146 4.18 -8.91 5.78
C GLU A 146 2.91 -8.99 4.95
N VAL A 147 2.34 -10.18 4.92
CA VAL A 147 1.11 -10.45 4.19
C VAL A 147 0.05 -10.82 5.21
N LEU A 148 -0.98 -9.98 5.28
CA LEU A 148 -2.13 -10.14 6.14
C LEU A 148 -3.35 -10.50 5.30
N ASN A 149 -4.24 -11.30 5.87
CA ASN A 149 -5.57 -11.51 5.33
C ASN A 149 -6.56 -10.67 6.11
N ILE A 150 -7.32 -9.83 5.42
CA ILE A 150 -8.37 -8.99 5.98
C ILE A 150 -9.71 -9.58 5.56
N LYS A 151 -10.59 -9.76 6.54
CA LYS A 151 -11.95 -10.25 6.37
C LYS A 151 -12.93 -9.21 6.88
N THR A 152 -13.96 -8.96 6.10
CA THR A 152 -15.07 -8.08 6.44
C THR A 152 -16.37 -8.84 6.25
N ASP A 153 -17.33 -8.63 7.15
CA ASP A 153 -18.63 -9.31 7.09
C ASP A 153 -19.44 -8.83 5.87
N ARG A 154 -19.27 -7.56 5.51
CA ARG A 154 -19.85 -6.89 4.35
C ARG A 154 -18.82 -5.94 3.73
N PRO A 155 -19.00 -5.50 2.47
CA PRO A 155 -18.12 -4.48 1.91
C PRO A 155 -18.23 -3.18 2.71
N ILE A 156 -17.10 -2.65 3.16
CA ILE A 156 -17.04 -1.44 3.97
C ILE A 156 -15.95 -0.51 3.47
N GLN A 157 -16.10 0.79 3.73
CA GLN A 157 -15.03 1.75 3.53
C GLN A 157 -14.50 2.16 4.91
N CYS A 158 -13.20 1.98 5.15
CA CYS A 158 -12.59 2.42 6.41
C CYS A 158 -11.11 2.74 6.22
N ASN A 159 -10.58 3.64 7.04
CA ASN A 159 -9.15 3.84 7.11
C ASN A 159 -8.52 2.94 8.18
N ALA A 160 -7.25 2.67 7.98
CA ALA A 160 -6.40 1.95 8.90
C ALA A 160 -5.07 2.67 9.05
N THR A 161 -4.45 2.47 10.21
CA THR A 161 -3.14 3.05 10.54
C THR A 161 -2.20 1.95 10.95
N ILE A 162 -1.02 1.93 10.34
CA ILE A 162 0.14 1.14 10.78
C ILE A 162 1.04 2.07 11.58
N VAL A 163 1.45 1.66 12.78
CA VAL A 163 2.40 2.42 13.60
C VAL A 163 3.59 1.54 13.93
N LEU A 164 4.76 1.95 13.46
CA LEU A 164 6.04 1.39 13.88
C LEU A 164 6.57 2.17 15.07
N HIS A 165 6.83 1.48 16.18
CA HIS A 165 7.47 2.05 17.36
C HIS A 165 8.93 1.64 17.40
N PHE A 166 9.81 2.63 17.30
CA PHE A 166 11.25 2.46 17.46
C PHE A 166 11.65 2.79 18.89
N PRO A 167 12.59 2.06 19.51
CA PRO A 167 13.17 2.46 20.78
C PRO A 167 13.78 3.85 20.65
N GLY A 168 13.32 4.75 21.50
CA GLY A 168 13.76 6.12 21.54
C GLY A 168 15.06 6.27 22.32
N PRO A 169 15.61 7.48 22.33
CA PRO A 169 16.92 7.78 22.93
C PRO A 169 16.93 7.79 24.45
N MET A 170 15.77 7.98 25.06
CA MET A 170 15.57 7.95 26.50
C MET A 170 15.06 6.57 26.91
N PRO A 171 15.41 6.06 28.11
CA PRO A 171 14.79 4.85 28.65
C PRO A 171 13.27 4.95 28.57
N GLU A 172 12.63 3.90 28.08
CA GLU A 172 11.16 3.80 27.90
C GLU A 172 10.54 4.78 26.90
N SER A 173 11.34 5.62 26.22
CA SER A 173 10.82 6.42 25.11
C SER A 173 10.69 5.58 23.85
N THR A 174 9.67 5.87 23.04
CA THR A 174 9.50 5.31 21.71
C THR A 174 9.27 6.41 20.70
N VAL A 175 9.69 6.17 19.46
CA VAL A 175 9.50 7.09 18.34
C VAL A 175 8.56 6.42 17.33
N PRO A 176 7.32 6.91 17.17
CA PRO A 176 6.37 6.33 16.23
C PRO A 176 6.62 6.82 14.80
N ILE A 177 6.47 5.92 13.84
CA ILE A 177 6.30 6.25 12.41
C ILE A 177 4.93 5.71 12.00
N GLU A 178 4.08 6.62 11.54
CA GLU A 178 2.70 6.31 11.19
C GLU A 178 2.53 6.25 9.67
N HIS A 179 1.79 5.25 9.19
CA HIS A 179 1.34 5.13 7.82
C HIS A 179 -0.17 4.89 7.80
N VAL A 180 -0.89 5.74 7.08
CA VAL A 180 -2.35 5.68 6.97
C VAL A 180 -2.71 5.17 5.58
N PHE A 181 -3.63 4.21 5.52
CA PHE A 181 -4.16 3.68 4.28
C PHE A 181 -5.66 3.46 4.37
N GLY A 182 -6.35 3.50 3.23
CA GLY A 182 -7.78 3.25 3.12
C GLY A 182 -8.05 1.84 2.61
N ILE A 183 -9.11 1.20 3.11
CA ILE A 183 -9.77 0.07 2.47
C ILE A 183 -10.99 0.64 1.76
N TYR A 184 -10.97 0.57 0.44
CA TYR A 184 -12.06 1.05 -0.41
C TYR A 184 -12.92 -0.11 -0.91
N LEU A 185 -14.14 0.18 -1.30
CA LEU A 185 -15.06 -0.80 -1.88
C LEU A 185 -14.45 -1.39 -3.16
N VAL A 186 -13.82 -0.57 -3.99
CA VAL A 186 -13.13 -1.06 -5.20
C VAL A 186 -12.04 -2.10 -4.90
N ASP A 187 -11.38 -2.04 -3.75
CA ASP A 187 -10.33 -3.01 -3.37
C ASP A 187 -10.91 -4.35 -2.92
N GLN A 188 -12.21 -4.39 -2.59
CA GLN A 188 -12.93 -5.57 -2.11
C GLN A 188 -13.65 -6.34 -3.23
N LEU A 189 -13.69 -5.79 -4.44
CA LEU A 189 -14.43 -6.37 -5.55
C LEU A 189 -13.51 -7.23 -6.42
N SER A 190 -13.84 -8.51 -6.58
CA SER A 190 -13.24 -9.33 -7.63
C SER A 190 -13.74 -8.88 -8.99
N ARG A 191 -12.86 -8.92 -9.99
CA ARG A 191 -13.12 -8.43 -11.35
C ARG A 191 -13.03 -9.60 -12.31
N THR A 192 -14.10 -9.84 -13.05
CA THR A 192 -14.15 -10.88 -14.08
C THR A 192 -14.63 -10.27 -15.37
N LEU A 193 -13.80 -10.34 -16.41
CA LEU A 193 -14.25 -9.91 -17.73
C LEU A 193 -15.32 -10.84 -18.28
N LEU A 194 -16.38 -10.25 -18.83
CA LEU A 194 -17.42 -10.99 -19.52
C LEU A 194 -17.05 -11.22 -20.98
N SER A 195 -17.23 -12.46 -21.44
CA SER A 195 -16.97 -12.84 -22.84
C SER A 195 -18.02 -12.29 -23.79
N GLU A 196 -19.25 -12.12 -23.31
CA GLU A 196 -20.37 -11.58 -24.08
C GLU A 196 -20.79 -10.20 -23.54
N PRO A 197 -21.19 -9.26 -24.41
CA PRO A 197 -21.68 -7.97 -23.99
C PRO A 197 -22.96 -8.13 -23.16
N TYR A 198 -22.97 -7.56 -21.96
CA TYR A 198 -24.17 -7.58 -21.13
C TYR A 198 -25.23 -6.65 -21.70
N GLN A 199 -26.46 -7.16 -21.88
CA GLN A 199 -27.58 -6.41 -22.48
C GLN A 199 -28.58 -5.85 -21.46
N GLY A 200 -28.29 -5.96 -20.16
CA GLY A 200 -29.20 -5.42 -19.15
C GLY A 200 -29.24 -3.88 -19.13
N LYS A 201 -30.26 -3.36 -18.44
CA LYS A 201 -30.52 -1.92 -18.34
C LYS A 201 -29.45 -1.23 -17.49
N SER A 202 -28.92 -0.12 -18.00
CA SER A 202 -28.06 0.80 -17.24
C SER A 202 -28.85 1.42 -16.09
N VAL A 203 -28.24 1.40 -14.91
CA VAL A 203 -28.76 2.05 -13.70
C VAL A 203 -28.10 3.41 -13.51
N CYS A 204 -26.82 3.54 -13.84
CA CYS A 204 -26.03 4.75 -13.69
C CYS A 204 -25.01 4.88 -14.83
N GLU A 205 -24.74 6.10 -15.27
CA GLU A 205 -23.69 6.42 -16.24
C GLU A 205 -22.70 7.42 -15.64
N ARG A 206 -21.42 7.25 -15.97
CA ARG A 206 -20.31 8.12 -15.55
C ARG A 206 -19.30 8.28 -16.68
N SER A 207 -18.57 9.39 -16.65
CA SER A 207 -17.40 9.59 -17.50
C SER A 207 -16.18 9.68 -16.60
N CYS A 208 -15.16 8.89 -16.87
CA CYS A 208 -13.92 8.87 -16.10
C CYS A 208 -12.71 8.81 -17.03
N SER A 209 -11.52 9.05 -16.49
CA SER A 209 -10.28 8.91 -17.28
C SER A 209 -9.95 7.44 -17.58
N MET A 210 -9.17 7.20 -18.63
CA MET A 210 -8.62 5.86 -18.93
C MET A 210 -7.80 5.27 -17.78
N ASP A 211 -7.09 6.12 -17.01
CA ASP A 211 -6.27 5.66 -15.89
C ASP A 211 -7.17 5.20 -14.72
N THR A 212 -8.24 5.95 -14.45
CA THR A 212 -9.30 5.59 -13.50
C THR A 212 -9.99 4.28 -13.88
N LEU A 213 -10.32 4.11 -15.17
CA LEU A 213 -10.89 2.86 -15.68
C LEU A 213 -9.94 1.68 -15.43
N GLY A 214 -8.64 1.90 -15.62
CA GLY A 214 -7.59 0.93 -15.31
C GLY A 214 -7.65 0.46 -13.86
N LEU A 215 -7.82 1.38 -12.90
CA LEU A 215 -7.97 1.05 -11.47
C LEU A 215 -9.29 0.31 -11.17
N LEU A 216 -10.39 0.77 -11.76
CA LEU A 216 -11.71 0.17 -11.53
C LEU A 216 -11.80 -1.25 -12.08
N LEU A 217 -11.35 -1.46 -13.31
CA LEU A 217 -11.55 -2.72 -14.03
C LEU A 217 -10.35 -3.66 -13.97
N GLN A 218 -9.16 -3.16 -13.60
CA GLN A 218 -7.88 -3.88 -13.66
C GLN A 218 -7.72 -4.65 -14.98
N VAL A 219 -8.09 -4.01 -16.10
CA VAL A 219 -8.05 -4.65 -17.42
C VAL A 219 -6.60 -5.06 -17.71
N PRO A 220 -6.33 -6.34 -18.03
CA PRO A 220 -4.98 -6.79 -18.34
C PRO A 220 -4.36 -5.93 -19.45
N PRO A 221 -3.06 -5.59 -19.39
CA PRO A 221 -2.39 -4.76 -20.41
C PRO A 221 -2.50 -5.32 -21.83
N THR A 222 -2.70 -6.64 -21.94
CA THR A 222 -2.85 -7.36 -23.20
C THR A 222 -4.22 -7.18 -23.85
N GLN A 223 -5.18 -6.57 -23.16
CA GLN A 223 -6.56 -6.52 -23.58
C GLN A 223 -6.98 -5.11 -24.00
N THR A 224 -7.51 -5.02 -25.22
CA THR A 224 -7.91 -3.73 -25.80
C THR A 224 -9.21 -3.24 -25.16
N ILE A 225 -9.13 -2.08 -24.52
CA ILE A 225 -10.28 -1.32 -24.02
C ILE A 225 -11.09 -0.82 -25.23
N LYS A 226 -12.37 -1.20 -25.31
CA LYS A 226 -13.26 -0.84 -26.42
C LYS A 226 -14.71 -0.75 -25.96
N PRO A 227 -15.57 0.03 -26.66
CA PRO A 227 -17.01 0.03 -26.44
C PRO A 227 -17.60 -1.39 -26.45
N GLY A 228 -18.53 -1.65 -25.54
CA GLY A 228 -19.17 -2.95 -25.31
C GLY A 228 -18.40 -3.90 -24.39
N LEU A 229 -17.14 -3.60 -24.06
CA LEU A 229 -16.39 -4.37 -23.05
C LEU A 229 -17.12 -4.28 -21.71
N SER A 230 -17.36 -5.44 -21.08
CA SER A 230 -18.10 -5.53 -19.83
C SER A 230 -17.30 -6.32 -18.79
N THR A 231 -17.20 -5.77 -17.58
CA THR A 231 -16.53 -6.42 -16.44
C THR A 231 -17.55 -6.59 -15.33
N LEU A 232 -17.59 -7.78 -14.79
CA LEU A 232 -18.37 -8.16 -13.62
C LEU A 232 -17.52 -7.90 -12.37
N LEU A 233 -18.04 -7.04 -11.50
CA LEU A 233 -17.51 -6.72 -10.18
C LEU A 233 -18.31 -7.52 -9.16
N LYS A 234 -17.65 -8.40 -8.41
CA LYS A 234 -18.30 -9.22 -7.37
C LYS A 234 -17.74 -8.96 -5.99
N SER A 235 -18.62 -8.87 -4.99
CA SER A 235 -18.16 -8.85 -3.59
C SER A 235 -17.73 -10.24 -3.14
N ASN A 236 -16.60 -10.30 -2.44
CA ASN A 236 -16.08 -11.52 -1.82
C ASN A 236 -16.42 -11.53 -0.32
N THR A 237 -17.70 -11.65 0.06
CA THR A 237 -18.10 -11.70 1.49
C THR A 237 -18.37 -13.14 1.95
N MET A 238 -18.04 -13.44 3.20
CA MET A 238 -18.26 -14.76 3.83
C MET A 238 -19.75 -15.11 4.00
N ASP A 239 -20.62 -14.12 4.24
CA ASP A 239 -22.02 -14.34 4.65
C ASP A 239 -23.02 -14.44 3.49
N GLY A 240 -22.55 -14.80 2.29
CA GLY A 240 -23.44 -15.00 1.14
C GLY A 240 -24.05 -13.71 0.57
N PHE A 241 -23.58 -12.53 1.00
CA PHE A 241 -23.91 -11.25 0.39
C PHE A 241 -23.23 -11.14 -0.98
N LYS A 242 -23.85 -11.78 -1.99
CA LYS A 242 -23.35 -11.77 -3.36
C LYS A 242 -23.80 -10.51 -4.06
N MET A 243 -22.90 -9.55 -4.15
CA MET A 243 -23.06 -8.39 -5.01
C MET A 243 -22.52 -8.72 -6.39
N GLU A 244 -23.27 -8.35 -7.42
CA GLU A 244 -22.83 -8.43 -8.81
C GLU A 244 -23.17 -7.11 -9.51
N ILE A 245 -22.15 -6.31 -9.81
CA ILE A 245 -22.29 -5.12 -10.65
C ILE A 245 -21.59 -5.39 -11.97
N ILE A 246 -22.23 -5.01 -13.06
CA ILE A 246 -21.58 -5.02 -14.37
C ILE A 246 -21.21 -3.59 -14.71
N CYS A 247 -19.93 -3.35 -14.90
CA CYS A 247 -19.41 -2.11 -15.49
C CYS A 247 -19.19 -2.34 -16.98
N ARG A 248 -19.84 -1.54 -17.82
CA ARG A 248 -19.74 -1.62 -19.28
C ARG A 248 -19.18 -0.32 -19.84
N ILE A 249 -18.33 -0.43 -20.84
CA ILE A 249 -17.81 0.71 -21.60
C ILE A 249 -18.83 1.07 -22.67
N GLU A 250 -19.40 2.26 -22.60
CA GLU A 250 -20.33 2.79 -23.62
C GLU A 250 -19.58 3.46 -24.74
N GLU A 251 -18.70 4.40 -24.40
CA GLU A 251 -18.00 5.25 -25.35
C GLU A 251 -16.55 5.46 -24.89
N LEU A 252 -15.67 5.63 -25.88
CA LEU A 252 -14.25 5.90 -25.65
C LEU A 252 -13.84 7.09 -26.51
N ASP A 253 -13.40 8.16 -25.86
CA ASP A 253 -12.78 9.31 -26.51
C ASP A 253 -11.26 9.18 -26.38
N GLN A 254 -10.61 8.89 -27.50
CA GLN A 254 -9.15 8.72 -27.55
C GLN A 254 -8.40 10.05 -27.49
N GLU A 255 -9.02 11.17 -27.90
CA GLU A 255 -8.36 12.47 -27.90
C GLU A 255 -8.27 13.03 -26.48
N THR A 256 -9.36 12.93 -25.72
CA THR A 256 -9.41 13.41 -24.33
C THR A 256 -9.01 12.34 -23.31
N ARG A 257 -8.78 11.09 -23.74
CA ARG A 257 -8.53 9.92 -22.88
C ARG A 257 -9.64 9.71 -21.83
N MET A 258 -10.87 10.05 -22.20
CA MET A 258 -12.06 9.87 -21.36
C MET A 258 -12.88 8.67 -21.82
N VAL A 259 -13.51 8.00 -20.86
CA VAL A 259 -14.34 6.82 -21.08
C VAL A 259 -15.69 7.04 -20.45
N LYS A 260 -16.75 6.82 -21.22
CA LYS A 260 -18.10 6.74 -20.69
C LYS A 260 -18.39 5.31 -20.29
N ILE A 261 -18.73 5.10 -19.03
CA ILE A 261 -19.10 3.80 -18.47
C ILE A 261 -20.54 3.79 -17.98
N SER A 262 -21.17 2.63 -18.04
CA SER A 262 -22.45 2.37 -17.40
C SER A 262 -22.33 1.26 -16.37
N PHE A 263 -23.07 1.42 -15.28
CA PHE A 263 -23.22 0.40 -14.25
C PHE A 263 -24.60 -0.23 -14.36
N CYS A 264 -24.61 -1.55 -14.49
CA CYS A 264 -25.81 -2.36 -14.55
C CYS A 264 -25.83 -3.34 -13.37
N THR A 265 -27.01 -3.52 -12.77
CA THR A 265 -27.24 -4.51 -11.71
C THR A 265 -28.61 -5.14 -11.92
N ALA A 266 -28.77 -6.42 -11.59
CA ALA A 266 -30.05 -7.11 -11.64
C ALA A 266 -30.98 -6.72 -10.47
N GLU A 267 -30.40 -6.27 -9.36
CA GLU A 267 -31.12 -5.93 -8.12
C GLU A 267 -30.88 -4.48 -7.69
N SER A 268 -31.84 -3.90 -6.96
CA SER A 268 -31.71 -2.60 -6.30
C SER A 268 -30.59 -2.69 -5.27
N ASN A 269 -29.45 -2.07 -5.55
CA ASN A 269 -28.24 -2.32 -4.80
C ASN A 269 -27.81 -1.05 -4.05
N GLU A 270 -28.12 -0.97 -2.75
CA GLU A 270 -27.61 0.06 -1.84
C GLU A 270 -26.10 0.22 -1.97
N LEU A 271 -25.40 -0.88 -2.23
CA LEU A 271 -23.95 -0.93 -2.33
C LEU A 271 -23.43 -0.45 -3.70
N LEU A 272 -24.27 -0.43 -4.76
CA LEU A 272 -23.95 0.33 -5.99
C LEU A 272 -23.94 1.84 -5.69
N SER A 273 -24.91 2.33 -4.91
CA SER A 273 -24.92 3.74 -4.50
C SER A 273 -23.68 4.10 -3.69
N LEU A 274 -23.26 3.21 -2.79
CA LEU A 274 -22.01 3.37 -2.03
C LEU A 274 -20.78 3.37 -2.93
N LEU A 275 -20.70 2.42 -3.88
CA LEU A 275 -19.59 2.39 -4.84
C LEU A 275 -19.55 3.69 -5.65
N ILE A 276 -20.67 4.12 -6.24
CA ILE A 276 -20.73 5.37 -7.01
C ILE A 276 -20.31 6.56 -6.15
N HIS A 277 -20.77 6.63 -4.90
CA HIS A 277 -20.37 7.69 -3.99
C HIS A 277 -18.85 7.68 -3.72
N GLU A 278 -18.26 6.50 -3.53
CA GLU A 278 -16.80 6.35 -3.39
C GLU A 278 -16.06 6.83 -4.64
N LEU A 279 -16.53 6.46 -5.84
CA LEU A 279 -15.93 6.92 -7.09
C LEU A 279 -16.00 8.45 -7.19
N ASP A 280 -17.17 9.03 -6.92
CA ASP A 280 -17.37 10.49 -6.97
C ASP A 280 -16.46 11.21 -5.94
N MET A 281 -16.19 10.61 -4.77
CA MET A 281 -15.29 11.14 -3.72
C MET A 281 -13.81 11.08 -4.08
N LEU A 282 -13.39 10.07 -4.83
CA LEU A 282 -12.00 9.91 -5.28
C LEU A 282 -11.63 10.86 -6.43
N HIS A 283 -12.50 11.83 -6.76
CA HIS A 283 -12.40 12.70 -7.93
C HIS A 283 -12.23 11.92 -9.25
N TRP A 284 -12.96 10.82 -9.37
CA TRP A 284 -13.02 9.99 -10.59
C TRP A 284 -13.90 10.60 -11.69
#